data_AF-A0A534Q014-F1
#
_entry.id   AF-A0A534Q014-F1
#
_cell.length_a   1.000
_cell.length_b   1.000
_cell.length_c   1.000
_cell.angle_alpha   90.00
_cell.angle_beta   90.00
_cell.angle_gamma   90.00
#
_symmetry.space_group_name_H-M   'P 1'
#
loop_
_entity.id
_entity.type
_entity.pdbx_description
1 polymer ?
#
loop_
_entity_poly.entity_id
_entity_poly.type
_entity_poly.pdbx_seq_one_letter_code
_entity_poly.pdbx_strand_id
1 'polypeptide(L)'
;MSGKVFVPSSGYDPLERVLLTERDDVVLPNTGTVVGFTVITPVQYYGQKETEPYIRASVLLDGADTPLGQQDIRDIPVAEFRVGMRVRAEFRPPNERSVDELTNRWAGTGSCIARWVRTGEPDVPFDQLKGGLF
;
A
#
# COMPACT_ATOMS: atom_id res chain seq x y z
N MET A 1 -19.64 -4.68 -15.20
CA MET A 1 -18.40 -4.53 -14.41
C MET A 1 -17.49 -3.59 -15.18
N SER A 2 -16.90 -2.62 -14.50
CA SER A 2 -16.04 -1.56 -15.02
C SER A 2 -14.66 -2.06 -15.44
N GLY A 3 -14.28 -3.27 -15.02
CA GLY A 3 -12.95 -3.84 -15.26
C GLY A 3 -11.85 -3.18 -14.42
N LYS A 4 -12.20 -2.35 -13.44
CA LYS A 4 -11.28 -1.69 -12.53
C LYS A 4 -10.88 -2.62 -11.38
N VAL A 5 -9.60 -2.58 -11.01
CA VAL A 5 -9.03 -3.45 -9.96
C VAL A 5 -8.81 -2.65 -8.68
N PHE A 6 -9.63 -2.94 -7.67
CA PHE A 6 -9.59 -2.29 -6.35
C PHE A 6 -8.83 -3.15 -5.34
N VAL A 7 -7.99 -2.50 -4.52
CA VAL A 7 -7.26 -3.16 -3.43
C VAL A 7 -7.31 -2.28 -2.16
N PRO A 8 -7.81 -2.80 -1.02
CA PRO A 8 -8.48 -4.09 -0.84
C PRO A 8 -9.75 -4.25 -1.68
N SER A 9 -10.16 -5.49 -1.96
CA SER A 9 -11.43 -5.77 -2.66
C SER A 9 -12.62 -5.27 -1.84
N SER A 10 -13.58 -4.60 -2.50
CA SER A 10 -14.80 -4.06 -1.90
C SER A 10 -15.98 -5.03 -1.91
N GLY A 11 -15.87 -6.19 -2.58
CA GLY A 11 -16.97 -7.15 -2.78
C GLY A 11 -18.07 -6.67 -3.74
N TYR A 12 -17.93 -5.48 -4.30
CA TYR A 12 -18.79 -4.91 -5.34
C TYR A 12 -18.02 -3.89 -6.16
N ASP A 13 -18.45 -3.68 -7.40
CA ASP A 13 -17.93 -2.65 -8.28
C ASP A 13 -18.56 -1.29 -7.93
N PRO A 14 -17.79 -0.30 -7.44
CA PRO A 14 -18.35 0.98 -7.01
C PRO A 14 -18.83 1.86 -8.18
N LEU A 15 -18.37 1.61 -9.41
CA LEU A 15 -18.77 2.39 -10.59
C LEU A 15 -20.06 1.84 -11.20
N GLU A 16 -20.14 0.52 -11.36
CA GLU A 16 -21.29 -0.14 -11.99
C GLU A 16 -22.34 -0.65 -10.99
N ARG A 17 -22.04 -0.58 -9.68
CA ARG A 17 -22.92 -0.99 -8.57
C ARG A 17 -23.39 -2.45 -8.67
N VAL A 18 -22.51 -3.33 -9.12
CA VAL A 18 -22.76 -4.78 -9.21
C VAL A 18 -21.93 -5.54 -8.19
N LEU A 19 -22.48 -6.62 -7.62
CA LEU A 19 -21.75 -7.49 -6.69
C LEU A 19 -20.63 -8.24 -7.43
N LEU A 20 -19.49 -8.40 -6.76
CA LEU A 20 -18.38 -9.21 -7.21
C LEU A 20 -18.36 -10.52 -6.42
N THR A 21 -17.85 -11.56 -7.04
CA THR A 21 -17.67 -12.90 -6.46
C THR A 21 -16.19 -13.29 -6.49
N GLU A 22 -15.84 -14.43 -5.88
CA GLU A 22 -14.47 -14.99 -5.95
C GLU A 22 -13.97 -15.22 -7.39
N ARG A 23 -14.88 -15.33 -8.37
CA ARG A 23 -14.51 -15.45 -9.79
C ARG A 23 -13.98 -14.14 -10.39
N ASP A 24 -14.30 -13.02 -9.75
CA ASP A 24 -13.92 -11.68 -10.16
C ASP A 24 -12.66 -11.20 -9.43
N ASP A 25 -12.14 -12.00 -8.47
CA ASP A 25 -10.88 -11.71 -7.79
C ASP A 25 -9.70 -11.81 -8.76
N VAL A 26 -8.80 -10.84 -8.67
CA VAL A 26 -7.57 -10.77 -9.48
C VAL A 26 -6.36 -10.87 -8.56
N VAL A 27 -5.42 -11.75 -8.91
CA VAL A 27 -4.14 -11.85 -8.21
C VAL A 27 -3.20 -10.77 -8.74
N LEU A 28 -2.79 -9.87 -7.84
CA LEU A 28 -1.81 -8.84 -8.14
C LEU A 28 -0.39 -9.30 -7.77
N PRO A 29 0.64 -8.83 -8.48
CA PRO A 29 2.01 -8.93 -7.99
C PRO A 29 2.18 -8.12 -6.71
N ASN A 30 3.22 -8.46 -5.95
CA ASN A 30 3.58 -7.75 -4.72
C ASN A 30 4.54 -6.57 -4.95
N THR A 31 4.65 -6.11 -6.20
CA THR A 31 5.43 -4.94 -6.62
C THR A 31 4.49 -3.77 -6.92
N GLY A 32 4.97 -2.56 -6.70
CA GLY A 32 4.18 -1.36 -6.94
C GLY A 32 5.01 -0.07 -6.88
N THR A 33 4.32 1.03 -7.14
CA THR A 33 4.89 2.37 -7.17
C THR A 33 4.36 3.20 -6.02
N VAL A 34 5.24 3.94 -5.36
CA VAL A 34 4.85 4.95 -4.37
C VAL A 34 4.17 6.12 -5.10
N VAL A 35 2.88 6.33 -4.86
CA VAL A 35 2.09 7.40 -5.50
C VAL A 35 1.82 8.57 -4.56
N GLY A 36 2.11 8.42 -3.28
CA GLY A 36 2.02 9.48 -2.28
C GLY A 36 2.59 9.02 -0.94
N PHE A 37 3.04 9.94 -0.10
CA PHE A 37 3.51 9.61 1.24
C PHE A 37 3.49 10.82 2.17
N THR A 38 3.54 10.53 3.46
CA THR A 38 3.68 11.50 4.54
C THR A 38 4.87 11.09 5.40
N VAL A 39 5.73 12.06 5.73
CA VAL A 39 6.72 11.89 6.79
C VAL A 39 6.03 12.19 8.12
N ILE A 40 5.98 11.21 8.99
CA ILE A 40 5.41 11.33 10.34
C ILE A 40 6.57 11.64 11.27
N THR A 41 6.52 12.78 11.96
CA THR A 41 7.43 13.15 13.04
C THR A 41 6.74 12.88 14.38
N PRO A 42 7.14 11.83 15.13
CA PRO A 42 6.49 11.50 16.40
C PRO A 42 6.70 12.59 17.45
N VAL A 43 5.62 12.98 18.15
CA VAL A 43 5.69 13.79 19.37
C VAL A 43 5.62 12.86 20.56
N GLN A 44 6.63 12.86 21.43
CA GLN A 44 6.72 11.94 22.56
C GLN A 44 5.52 12.05 23.51
N TYR A 45 4.86 10.91 23.74
CA TYR A 45 3.87 10.73 24.80
C TYR A 45 4.00 9.35 25.45
N TYR A 46 3.40 9.18 26.63
CA TYR A 46 3.52 7.95 27.41
C TYR A 46 3.08 6.71 26.60
N GLY A 47 4.00 5.73 26.47
CA GLY A 47 3.76 4.47 25.75
C GLY A 47 4.08 4.51 24.26
N GLN A 48 4.45 5.65 23.69
CA GLN A 48 4.92 5.70 22.31
C GLN A 48 6.32 5.08 22.17
N LYS A 49 6.48 4.19 21.20
CA LYS A 49 7.76 3.52 20.92
C LYS A 49 8.57 4.21 19.83
N GLU A 50 7.90 4.86 18.89
CA GLU A 50 8.53 5.53 17.76
C GLU A 50 9.08 6.89 18.19
N THR A 51 10.39 7.07 18.05
CA THR A 51 11.09 8.32 18.41
C THR A 51 11.62 9.06 17.20
N GLU A 52 11.84 8.37 16.08
CA GLU A 52 12.41 8.92 14.86
C GLU A 52 11.33 9.14 13.78
N PRO A 53 11.52 10.12 12.87
CA PRO A 53 10.63 10.29 11.73
C PRO A 53 10.57 9.04 10.86
N TYR A 54 9.37 8.66 10.45
CA TYR A 54 9.12 7.51 9.56
C TYR A 54 8.10 7.85 8.49
N ILE A 55 7.97 6.97 7.50
CA ILE A 55 7.12 7.20 6.34
C ILE A 55 5.85 6.37 6.44
N ARG A 56 4.74 7.00 6.08
CA ARG A 56 3.50 6.33 5.70
C ARG A 56 3.20 6.60 4.23
N ALA A 57 3.10 5.56 3.42
CA ALA A 57 2.99 5.64 1.98
C ALA A 57 1.67 5.07 1.44
N SER A 58 1.29 5.56 0.26
CA SER A 58 0.30 4.96 -0.63
C SER A 58 1.05 4.29 -1.77
N VAL A 59 0.87 2.98 -1.90
CA VAL A 59 1.54 2.16 -2.93
C VAL A 59 0.49 1.67 -3.92
N LEU A 60 0.63 2.04 -5.19
CA LEU A 60 -0.16 1.47 -6.28
C LEU A 60 0.52 0.18 -6.74
N LEU A 61 -0.11 -0.97 -6.47
CA LEU A 61 0.36 -2.26 -6.97
C LEU A 61 0.27 -2.33 -8.49
N ASP A 62 1.20 -3.04 -9.13
CA ASP A 62 1.18 -3.17 -10.59
C ASP A 62 -0.10 -3.92 -11.03
N GLY A 63 -0.90 -3.29 -11.88
CA GLY A 63 -2.19 -3.83 -12.32
C GLY A 63 -3.39 -3.42 -11.45
N ALA A 64 -3.18 -2.71 -10.35
CA ALA A 64 -4.27 -2.08 -9.59
C ALA A 64 -4.68 -0.73 -10.19
N ASP A 65 -5.93 -0.32 -9.96
CA ASP A 65 -6.44 1.03 -10.25
C ASP A 65 -6.54 1.90 -8.99
N THR A 66 -6.44 1.32 -7.79
CA THR A 66 -6.43 2.08 -6.53
C THR A 66 -5.19 1.78 -5.67
N PRO A 67 -4.63 2.79 -4.99
CA PRO A 67 -3.48 2.57 -4.14
C PRO A 67 -3.84 1.86 -2.84
N LEU A 68 -2.96 0.95 -2.42
CA LEU A 68 -2.91 0.45 -1.08
C LEU A 68 -2.28 1.52 -0.18
N GLY A 69 -3.13 2.23 0.55
CA GLY A 69 -2.78 3.29 1.50
C GLY A 69 -2.21 2.80 2.82
N GLN A 70 -1.72 3.75 3.61
CA GLN A 70 -1.27 3.57 5.00
C GLN A 70 -0.18 2.50 5.18
N GLN A 71 0.71 2.37 4.20
CA GLN A 71 1.82 1.44 4.25
C GLN A 71 2.96 2.03 5.06
N ASP A 72 3.37 1.32 6.12
CA ASP A 72 4.51 1.72 6.92
C ASP A 72 5.81 1.37 6.21
N ILE A 73 6.66 2.38 6.02
CA ILE A 73 7.98 2.23 5.41
C ILE A 73 9.03 2.59 6.46
N ARG A 74 9.75 1.57 6.94
CA ARG A 74 10.71 1.70 8.04
C ARG A 74 12.16 1.49 7.60
N ASP A 75 12.36 0.72 6.53
CA ASP A 75 13.70 0.29 6.08
C ASP A 75 14.30 1.18 4.99
N ILE A 76 13.63 2.30 4.67
CA ILE A 76 14.10 3.26 3.66
C ILE A 76 14.26 4.63 4.33
N PRO A 77 15.46 5.26 4.26
CA PRO A 77 15.67 6.56 4.89
C PRO A 77 14.75 7.65 4.32
N VAL A 78 14.25 8.52 5.20
CA VAL A 78 13.30 9.60 4.86
C VAL A 78 13.82 10.51 3.75
N ALA A 79 15.09 10.93 3.83
CA ALA A 79 15.73 11.82 2.87
C ALA A 79 15.83 11.23 1.45
N GLU A 80 15.56 9.94 1.33
CA GLU A 80 15.86 9.12 0.19
C GLU A 80 14.56 8.60 -0.45
N PHE A 81 13.44 8.70 0.27
CA PHE A 81 12.11 8.28 -0.17
C PHE A 81 11.40 9.36 -0.98
N ARG A 82 10.70 8.96 -2.05
CA ARG A 82 10.06 9.87 -3.00
C ARG A 82 8.96 9.18 -3.77
N VAL A 83 8.02 9.98 -4.27
CA VAL A 83 6.99 9.53 -5.22
C VAL A 83 7.67 9.02 -6.50
N GLY A 84 7.09 7.98 -7.11
CA GLY A 84 7.68 7.27 -8.26
C GLY A 84 8.56 6.08 -7.88
N MET A 85 9.01 5.98 -6.62
CA MET A 85 9.86 4.88 -6.17
C MET A 85 9.19 3.52 -6.35
N ARG A 86 9.95 2.58 -6.91
CA ARG A 86 9.55 1.18 -7.08
C ARG A 86 9.83 0.36 -5.83
N VAL A 87 8.79 -0.26 -5.29
CA VAL A 87 8.84 -1.02 -4.05
C VAL A 87 8.21 -2.40 -4.20
N ARG A 88 8.62 -3.33 -3.34
CA ARG A 88 8.08 -4.70 -3.24
C ARG A 88 7.71 -5.00 -1.80
N ALA A 89 6.53 -5.57 -1.61
CA ALA A 89 6.10 -6.08 -0.32
C ALA A 89 6.79 -7.41 0.00
N GLU A 90 7.37 -7.50 1.19
CA GLU A 90 7.81 -8.76 1.78
C GLU A 90 6.78 -9.21 2.79
N PHE A 91 6.11 -10.31 2.49
CA PHE A 91 5.10 -10.86 3.38
C PHE A 91 5.72 -11.55 4.59
N ARG A 92 4.99 -11.53 5.71
CA ARG A 92 5.29 -12.40 6.85
C ARG A 92 5.25 -13.88 6.44
N PRO A 93 5.88 -14.79 7.21
CA PRO A 93 5.67 -16.22 7.05
C PRO A 93 4.17 -16.57 7.03
N PRO A 94 3.70 -17.53 6.20
CA PRO A 94 2.28 -17.82 6.07
C PRO A 94 1.54 -18.09 7.38
N ASN A 95 2.19 -18.72 8.36
CA ASN A 95 1.64 -19.04 9.68
C ASN A 95 1.56 -17.83 10.64
N GLU A 96 2.14 -16.69 10.28
CA GLU A 96 2.10 -15.45 11.05
C GLU A 96 1.17 -14.40 10.43
N ARG A 97 0.60 -14.68 9.25
CA ARG A 97 -0.32 -13.75 8.58
C ARG A 97 -1.70 -13.81 9.24
N SER A 98 -2.28 -12.64 9.49
CA SER A 98 -3.70 -12.52 9.86
C SER A 98 -4.38 -11.43 9.03
N VAL A 99 -5.65 -11.67 8.70
CA VAL A 99 -6.53 -10.70 8.04
C VAL A 99 -7.48 -10.02 9.01
N ASP A 100 -7.39 -10.31 10.31
CA ASP A 100 -8.32 -9.79 11.33
C ASP A 100 -8.25 -8.26 11.45
N GLU A 101 -7.10 -7.68 11.14
CA GLU A 101 -6.89 -6.22 11.12
C GLU A 101 -7.29 -5.57 9.78
N LEU A 102 -7.52 -6.37 8.73
CA LEU A 102 -7.94 -5.91 7.40
C LEU A 102 -9.46 -5.69 7.35
N THR A 103 -9.92 -4.76 8.19
CA THR A 103 -11.33 -4.37 8.27
C THR A 103 -11.58 -3.05 7.53
N ASN A 104 -12.85 -2.65 7.43
CA ASN A 104 -13.25 -1.35 6.89
C ASN A 104 -12.72 -0.14 7.70
N ARG A 105 -12.16 -0.36 8.89
CA ARG A 105 -11.51 0.67 9.73
C ARG A 105 -10.07 0.94 9.34
N TRP A 106 -9.51 0.18 8.39
CA TRP A 106 -8.18 0.23 7.77
C TRP A 106 -7.09 1.01 8.55
N ALA A 107 -6.09 0.28 9.04
CA ALA A 107 -4.92 0.84 9.73
C ALA A 107 -3.57 0.46 9.08
N GLY A 108 -3.59 -0.01 7.83
CA GLY A 108 -2.45 -0.61 7.14
C GLY A 108 -2.58 -2.13 6.96
N THR A 109 -1.50 -2.79 6.49
CA THR A 109 -1.45 -4.23 6.16
C THR A 109 -0.34 -4.97 6.92
N GLY A 110 0.10 -4.42 8.06
CA GLY A 110 1.24 -4.91 8.84
C GLY A 110 1.06 -6.33 9.41
N SER A 111 -0.19 -6.81 9.51
CA SER A 111 -0.54 -8.18 9.90
C SER A 111 -0.22 -9.21 8.82
N CYS A 112 0.01 -8.79 7.56
CA CYS A 112 0.34 -9.67 6.44
C CYS A 112 1.67 -9.29 5.78
N ILE A 113 1.93 -8.00 5.60
CA ILE A 113 3.15 -7.46 4.99
C ILE A 113 4.12 -7.12 6.12
N ALA A 114 5.28 -7.76 6.13
CA ALA A 114 6.32 -7.53 7.14
C ALA A 114 7.01 -6.18 6.91
N ARG A 115 7.32 -5.85 5.65
CA ARG A 115 7.99 -4.61 5.24
C ARG A 115 7.87 -4.38 3.74
N TRP A 116 8.23 -3.16 3.33
CA TRP A 116 8.41 -2.77 1.94
C TRP A 116 9.87 -2.46 1.66
N VAL A 117 10.38 -3.01 0.57
CA VAL A 117 11.78 -2.84 0.16
C VAL A 117 11.84 -2.20 -1.23
N ARG A 118 12.92 -1.48 -1.53
CA ARG A 118 13.16 -0.98 -2.89
C ARG A 118 13.44 -2.14 -3.84
N THR A 119 12.94 -2.07 -5.07
CA THR A 119 13.25 -3.07 -6.10
C THR A 119 14.61 -2.82 -6.76
N GLY A 120 15.08 -1.56 -6.78
CA GLY A 120 16.25 -1.14 -7.55
C GLY A 120 15.93 -0.75 -9.00
N GLU A 121 14.67 -0.92 -9.43
CA GLU A 121 14.19 -0.38 -10.70
C GLU A 121 14.21 1.16 -10.68
N PRO A 122 14.35 1.81 -11.85
CA PRO A 122 14.19 3.26 -11.97
C PRO A 122 12.82 3.72 -11.46
N ASP A 123 12.78 4.93 -10.89
CA ASP A 123 11.52 5.52 -10.47
C ASP A 123 10.60 5.75 -11.68
N VAL A 124 9.30 5.61 -11.46
CA VAL A 124 8.29 5.96 -12.46
C VAL A 124 8.16 7.50 -12.50
N PRO A 125 8.28 8.11 -13.69
CA PRO A 125 8.07 9.55 -13.86
C PRO A 125 6.68 10.00 -13.40
N PHE A 126 6.59 11.21 -12.83
CA PHE A 126 5.36 11.73 -12.23
C PHE A 126 4.19 11.80 -13.23
N ASP A 127 4.45 12.17 -14.48
CA ASP A 127 3.47 12.24 -15.57
C ASP A 127 2.93 10.86 -16.01
N GLN A 128 3.57 9.78 -15.56
CA GLN A 128 3.16 8.40 -15.84
C GLN A 128 2.50 7.73 -14.63
N LEU A 129 2.44 8.40 -13.48
CA LEU A 129 1.81 7.88 -12.29
C LEU A 129 0.29 7.83 -12.45
N LYS A 130 -0.23 6.60 -12.55
CA LYS A 130 -1.65 6.33 -12.31
C LYS A 130 -1.93 6.48 -10.80
N GLY A 131 -3.13 6.88 -10.43
CA GLY A 131 -3.54 6.94 -9.02
C GLY A 131 -3.12 8.21 -8.27
N GLY A 132 -2.70 9.27 -8.97
CA GLY A 132 -2.85 10.62 -8.42
C GLY A 132 -4.32 10.83 -8.06
N LEU A 133 -4.61 11.33 -6.85
CA LEU A 133 -5.98 11.74 -6.53
C LEU A 133 -6.47 12.66 -7.65
N PHE A 134 -7.67 12.36 -8.19
CA PHE A 134 -8.38 12.92 -9.36
C PHE A 134 -8.28 12.09 -10.65
#